data_AF-A0A2I2ZII9-F1
#
_entry.id   AF-A0A2I2ZII9-F1
#
_cell.length_a   1.000
_cell.length_b   1.000
_cell.length_c   1.000
_cell.angle_alpha   90.00
_cell.angle_beta   90.00
_cell.angle_gamma   90.00
#
_symmetry.space_group_name_H-M   'P 1'
#
loop_
_entity.id
_entity.type
_entity.pdbx_description
1 polymer ?
#
loop_
_entity_poly.entity_id
_entity_poly.type
_entity_poly.pdbx_seq_one_letter_code
_entity_poly.pdbx_strand_id
1 'polypeptide(L)'
;MGLPQPGLWLKRLWVLLEVAVHVVVGKVLLILFPDRVKRNILAMGEKTGMTRNPHFSHDNWIPTFFSTQYFWFVLKVRWQRLEDTTELGGLAPNCPVVRLSGQRCNIWEFMQG
;
A
#
# COMPACT_ATOMS: atom_id res chain seq x y z
N MET A 1 12.41 -13.98 12.53
CA MET A 1 12.13 -14.10 14.00
C MET A 1 11.10 -13.05 14.43
N GLY A 2 9.96 -13.47 15.00
CA GLY A 2 8.90 -12.55 15.44
C GLY A 2 9.38 -11.64 16.58
N LEU A 3 9.17 -10.32 16.45
CA LEU A 3 9.49 -9.39 17.54
C LEU A 3 8.70 -9.75 18.80
N PRO A 4 9.27 -9.55 20.01
CA PRO A 4 8.52 -9.65 21.24
C PRO A 4 7.30 -8.72 21.18
N GLN A 5 6.14 -9.18 21.68
CA GLN A 5 4.87 -8.46 21.61
C GLN A 5 4.94 -6.95 21.92
N PRO A 6 5.64 -6.45 22.96
CA PRO A 6 5.75 -5.01 23.20
C PRO A 6 6.45 -4.24 22.07
N GLY A 7 7.46 -4.84 21.42
CA GLY A 7 8.15 -4.25 20.28
C GLY A 7 7.26 -4.13 19.04
N LEU A 8 6.34 -5.09 18.85
CA LEU A 8 5.36 -5.04 17.77
C LEU A 8 4.33 -3.92 17.99
N TRP A 9 3.86 -3.74 19.23
CA TRP A 9 2.95 -2.64 19.58
C TRP A 9 3.60 -1.26 19.39
N LEU A 10 4.87 -1.12 19.77
CA LEU A 10 5.62 0.11 19.52
C LEU A 10 5.75 0.42 18.02
N LYS A 11 6.10 -0.59 17.21
CA LYS A 11 6.16 -0.45 15.74
C LYS A 11 4.82 -0.08 15.11
N ARG A 12 3.73 -0.68 15.60
CA ARG A 12 2.37 -0.38 15.18
C ARG A 12 1.99 1.08 15.48
N LEU A 13 2.26 1.54 16.71
CA LEU A 13 2.06 2.93 17.09
C LEU A 13 2.91 3.88 16.22
N TRP A 14 4.16 3.52 15.98
CA TRP A 14 5.06 4.29 15.13
C TRP A 14 4.53 4.42 13.68
N VAL A 15 4.08 3.32 13.07
CA VAL A 15 3.49 3.35 11.73
C VAL A 15 2.22 4.19 11.69
N LEU A 16 1.37 4.12 12.72
CA LEU A 16 0.20 4.98 12.83
C LEU A 16 0.60 6.47 12.82
N LEU A 17 1.60 6.85 13.61
CA LEU A 17 2.12 8.22 13.67
C LEU A 17 2.73 8.65 12.34
N GLU A 18 3.56 7.82 11.70
CA GLU A 18 4.15 8.13 10.38
C GLU A 18 3.07 8.38 9.32
N VAL A 19 2.04 7.52 9.25
CA VAL A 19 0.97 7.66 8.26
C VAL A 19 0.13 8.91 8.55
N ALA A 20 -0.15 9.19 9.82
CA ALA A 20 -0.87 10.41 10.22
C ALA A 20 -0.08 11.67 9.82
N VAL A 21 1.20 11.74 10.17
CA VAL A 21 2.08 12.87 9.82
C VAL A 21 2.17 13.02 8.29
N HIS A 22 2.36 11.91 7.56
CA HIS A 22 2.43 11.93 6.10
C HIS A 22 1.16 12.52 5.46
N VAL A 23 -0.02 12.13 5.97
CA VAL A 23 -1.31 12.64 5.48
C VAL A 23 -1.51 14.11 5.83
N VAL A 24 -1.18 14.53 7.06
CA VAL A 24 -1.29 15.92 7.49
C VAL A 24 -0.35 16.81 6.66
N VAL A 25 0.91 16.42 6.50
CA VAL A 25 1.88 17.18 5.69
C VAL A 25 1.40 17.27 4.24
N GLY A 26 0.94 16.16 3.65
CA GLY A 26 0.39 16.15 2.29
C GLY A 26 -0.84 17.07 2.14
N LYS A 27 -1.75 17.07 3.12
CA LYS A 27 -2.90 17.98 3.18
C LYS A 27 -2.47 19.45 3.26
N VAL A 28 -1.52 19.77 4.13
CA VAL A 28 -0.98 21.14 4.24
C VAL A 28 -0.34 21.58 2.93
N LEU A 29 0.47 20.73 2.30
CA LEU A 29 1.08 21.02 1.01
C LEU A 29 0.04 21.18 -0.12
N LEU A 30 -1.06 20.40 -0.09
CA LEU A 30 -2.17 20.57 -1.03
C LEU A 30 -2.86 21.93 -0.89
N ILE A 31 -2.96 22.45 0.34
CA ILE A 31 -3.57 23.76 0.61
C ILE A 31 -2.62 24.88 0.18
N LEU A 32 -1.33 24.79 0.53
CA LEU A 32 -0.35 25.84 0.27
C LEU A 32 0.16 25.86 -1.18
N PHE A 33 0.33 24.69 -1.80
CA PHE A 33 0.96 24.53 -3.11
C PHE A 33 0.22 23.53 -4.01
N PRO A 34 -1.10 23.72 -4.27
CA PRO A 34 -1.94 22.74 -4.95
C PRO A 34 -1.37 22.30 -6.30
N ASP A 35 -0.90 23.24 -7.13
CA ASP A 35 -0.40 22.93 -8.48
C ASP A 35 0.92 22.15 -8.48
N ARG A 36 1.76 22.34 -7.45
CA ARG A 36 3.00 21.58 -7.31
C ARG A 36 2.70 20.16 -6.88
N VAL A 37 1.81 19.99 -5.91
CA VAL A 37 1.42 18.65 -5.44
C VAL A 37 0.67 17.88 -6.53
N LYS A 38 -0.26 18.50 -7.25
CA LYS A 38 -0.95 17.87 -8.40
C LYS A 38 0.05 17.38 -9.46
N ARG A 39 1.04 18.21 -9.82
CA ARG A 39 2.10 17.80 -10.76
C ARG A 39 2.92 16.62 -10.25
N ASN A 40 3.28 16.60 -8.97
CA ASN A 40 3.99 15.46 -8.38
C ASN A 40 3.15 14.17 -8.40
N ILE A 41 1.86 14.27 -8.08
CA ILE A 41 0.92 13.14 -8.13
C ILE A 41 0.76 12.63 -9.56
N LEU A 42 0.66 13.51 -10.55
CA LEU A 42 0.61 13.14 -11.97
C LEU A 42 1.89 12.45 -12.44
N ALA A 43 3.06 13.00 -12.09
CA ALA A 43 4.35 12.39 -12.43
C ALA A 43 4.52 11.00 -11.79
N MET A 44 3.97 10.79 -10.60
CA MET A 44 3.88 9.46 -9.99
C MET A 44 2.89 8.56 -10.75
N GLY A 45 1.72 9.07 -11.13
CA GLY A 45 0.72 8.36 -11.92
C GLY A 45 1.23 7.90 -13.29
N GLU A 46 2.11 8.67 -13.92
CA GLU A 46 2.79 8.27 -15.17
C GLU A 46 3.72 7.08 -14.95
N LYS A 47 4.45 7.05 -13.83
CA LYS A 47 5.34 5.94 -13.48
C LYS A 47 4.59 4.67 -13.13
N THR A 48 3.42 4.78 -12.49
CA THR A 48 2.59 3.63 -12.09
C THR A 48 1.61 3.18 -13.18
N GLY A 49 1.50 3.93 -14.28
CA GLY A 49 0.56 3.65 -15.37
C GLY A 49 -0.88 4.11 -15.11
N MET A 50 -1.15 4.76 -13.97
CA MET A 50 -2.48 5.26 -13.60
C MET A 50 -2.99 6.34 -14.55
N THR A 51 -2.09 7.11 -15.18
CA THR A 51 -2.43 8.11 -16.20
C THR A 51 -2.70 7.52 -17.60
N ARG A 52 -2.35 6.25 -17.83
CA ARG A 52 -2.52 5.60 -19.15
C ARG A 52 -3.91 5.03 -19.36
N ASN A 53 -4.76 5.01 -18.34
CA ASN A 53 -6.10 4.46 -18.44
C ASN A 53 -7.09 5.51 -18.98
N PRO A 54 -7.62 5.35 -20.21
CA PRO A 54 -8.52 6.33 -20.82
C PRO A 54 -9.87 6.44 -20.10
N HIS A 55 -10.28 5.42 -19.35
CA HIS A 55 -11.52 5.42 -18.59
C HIS A 55 -11.35 5.99 -17.17
N PHE A 56 -10.14 6.41 -16.79
CA PHE A 56 -9.83 6.82 -15.43
C PHE A 56 -9.09 8.16 -15.41
N SER A 57 -9.86 9.24 -15.59
CA SER A 57 -9.35 10.61 -15.54
C SER A 57 -8.68 10.95 -14.21
N HIS A 58 -7.70 11.84 -14.26
CA HIS A 58 -6.99 12.34 -13.09
C HIS A 58 -7.90 13.02 -12.06
N ASP A 59 -8.98 13.67 -12.51
CA ASP A 59 -9.98 14.27 -11.63
C ASP A 59 -10.69 13.25 -10.73
N ASN A 60 -10.77 11.98 -11.17
CA ASN A 60 -11.42 10.92 -10.40
C ASN A 60 -10.57 10.43 -9.23
N TRP A 61 -9.23 10.56 -9.32
CA TRP A 61 -8.34 9.86 -8.40
C TRP A 61 -7.34 10.76 -7.68
N ILE A 62 -6.92 11.89 -8.23
CA ILE A 62 -6.08 12.85 -7.51
C ILE A 62 -6.72 13.28 -6.18
N PRO A 63 -8.03 13.57 -6.09
CA PRO A 63 -8.66 13.97 -4.83
C PRO A 63 -8.62 12.89 -3.74
N THR A 64 -8.37 11.63 -4.11
CA THR A 64 -8.25 10.54 -3.13
C THR A 64 -6.95 10.66 -2.33
N PHE A 65 -5.89 11.28 -2.87
CA PHE A 65 -4.61 11.44 -2.17
C PHE A 65 -4.73 12.29 -0.91
N PHE A 66 -4.12 11.82 0.18
CA PHE A 66 -4.18 12.45 1.51
C PHE A 66 -5.59 12.64 2.07
N SER A 67 -6.61 12.01 1.49
CA SER A 67 -7.96 11.92 2.08
C SER A 67 -7.99 10.97 3.28
N THR A 68 -9.11 10.95 4.01
CA THR A 68 -9.36 9.97 5.06
C THR A 68 -9.33 8.54 4.51
N GLN A 69 -9.84 8.32 3.29
CA GLN A 69 -9.78 7.00 2.63
C GLN A 69 -8.33 6.58 2.36
N TYR A 70 -7.49 7.51 1.91
CA TYR A 70 -6.07 7.26 1.68
C TYR A 70 -5.33 6.93 2.98
N PHE A 71 -5.63 7.65 4.07
CA PHE A 71 -5.09 7.34 5.39
C PHE A 71 -5.35 5.88 5.77
N TRP A 72 -6.62 5.45 5.73
CA TRP A 72 -6.99 4.07 6.09
C TRP A 72 -6.37 3.04 5.16
N PHE A 73 -6.30 3.32 3.86
CA PHE A 73 -5.68 2.44 2.88
C PHE A 73 -4.18 2.24 3.15
N VAL A 74 -3.43 3.33 3.30
CA VAL A 74 -1.98 3.26 3.55
C VAL A 74 -1.69 2.64 4.91
N LEU A 75 -2.47 2.97 5.94
CA LEU A 75 -2.36 2.36 7.26
C LEU A 75 -2.57 0.86 7.18
N LYS A 76 -3.66 0.40 6.54
CA LYS A 76 -3.94 -1.03 6.36
C LYS A 76 -2.77 -1.75 5.68
N VAL A 77 -2.27 -1.21 4.56
CA VAL A 77 -1.17 -1.85 3.80
C VAL A 77 0.11 -1.92 4.63
N ARG A 78 0.50 -0.83 5.31
CA ARG A 78 1.70 -0.82 6.15
C ARG A 78 1.55 -1.72 7.38
N TRP A 79 0.36 -1.78 7.95
CA TRP A 79 0.06 -2.65 9.08
C TRP A 79 0.20 -4.13 8.70
N GLN A 80 -0.39 -4.54 7.57
CA GLN A 80 -0.26 -5.92 7.06
C GLN A 80 1.21 -6.29 6.79
N ARG A 81 2.02 -5.36 6.28
CA ARG A 81 3.46 -5.60 6.06
C ARG A 81 4.27 -5.78 7.35
N LEU A 82 3.84 -5.22 8.48
CA LEU A 82 4.48 -5.48 9.78
C LEU A 82 4.27 -6.92 10.26
N GLU A 83 3.18 -7.55 9.80
CA GLU A 83 2.80 -8.92 10.14
C GLU A 83 3.38 -9.94 9.16
N ASP A 84 3.99 -9.47 8.06
CA ASP A 84 4.66 -10.33 7.10
C ASP A 84 5.92 -10.93 7.73
N THR A 85 5.95 -12.26 7.75
CA THR A 85 7.05 -13.07 8.31
C THR A 85 7.93 -13.66 7.23
N THR A 86 7.71 -13.31 5.95
CA THR A 86 8.53 -13.78 4.85
C THR A 86 9.94 -13.17 4.93
N GLU A 87 10.94 -14.04 4.81
CA GLU A 87 12.34 -13.66 4.87
C GLU A 87 13.06 -14.20 3.61
N LEU A 88 14.01 -13.44 3.09
CA LEU A 88 14.78 -13.86 1.91
C LEU A 88 15.55 -15.16 2.23
N GLY A 89 15.41 -16.17 1.37
CA GLY A 89 16.01 -17.49 1.58
C GLY A 89 15.17 -18.43 2.48
N GLY A 90 14.08 -17.94 3.07
CA GLY A 90 13.08 -18.77 3.73
C GLY A 90 12.16 -19.50 2.76
N LEU A 91 11.31 -20.39 3.28
CA LEU A 91 10.28 -21.04 2.47
C LEU A 91 9.26 -20.00 1.98
N ALA A 92 8.93 -20.05 0.69
CA ALA A 92 7.85 -19.23 0.14
C ALA A 92 6.52 -19.61 0.82
N PRO A 93 5.62 -18.65 1.15
CA PRO A 93 4.33 -18.96 1.73
C PRO A 93 3.45 -19.85 0.84
N ASN A 94 2.85 -20.89 1.41
CA ASN A 94 1.88 -21.74 0.71
C ASN A 94 0.45 -21.17 0.78
N CYS A 95 0.25 -19.96 0.24
CA CYS A 95 -1.06 -19.30 0.34
C CYS A 95 -2.11 -19.96 -0.57
N PRO A 96 -3.40 -19.93 -0.19
CA PRO A 96 -4.48 -20.36 -1.07
C PRO A 96 -4.67 -19.37 -2.22
N VAL A 97 -4.91 -19.91 -3.42
CA VAL A 97 -5.16 -19.18 -4.67
C VAL A 97 -6.31 -19.82 -5.44
N VAL A 98 -6.86 -19.08 -6.40
CA VAL A 98 -7.97 -19.55 -7.23
C VAL A 98 -7.50 -19.56 -8.69
N ARG A 99 -7.63 -20.71 -9.36
CA ARG A 99 -7.33 -20.86 -10.79
C ARG A 99 -8.38 -20.11 -11.62
N LEU A 100 -8.07 -19.84 -12.89
CA LEU A 100 -9.05 -19.25 -13.83
C LEU A 100 -10.30 -20.14 -14.01
N SER A 101 -10.19 -21.46 -13.76
CA SER A 101 -11.32 -22.39 -13.73
C SER A 101 -12.24 -22.23 -12.50
N GLY A 102 -11.89 -21.35 -11.54
CA GLY A 102 -12.59 -21.18 -10.27
C GLY A 102 -12.15 -22.17 -9.17
N GLN A 103 -11.29 -23.14 -9.48
CA GLN A 103 -10.82 -24.13 -8.51
C GLN A 103 -9.85 -23.50 -7.50
N ARG A 104 -10.07 -23.75 -6.21
CA ARG A 104 -9.13 -23.39 -5.14
C ARG A 104 -7.98 -24.39 -5.09
N CYS A 105 -6.77 -23.87 -4.93
CA CYS A 105 -5.52 -24.63 -4.77
C CYS A 105 -4.54 -23.79 -3.95
N ASN A 106 -3.33 -24.29 -3.66
CA ASN A 106 -2.29 -23.50 -2.99
C ASN A 106 -1.10 -23.18 -3.92
N ILE A 107 -0.33 -22.14 -3.58
CA ILE A 107 0.82 -21.66 -4.38
C ILE A 107 1.85 -22.77 -4.63
N TRP A 108 2.14 -23.63 -3.65
CA TRP A 108 3.14 -24.68 -3.82
C TRP A 108 2.77 -25.73 -4.87
N GLU A 109 1.48 -25.88 -5.22
CA GLU A 109 1.07 -26.77 -6.32
C GLU A 109 1.59 -26.32 -7.69
N PHE A 110 2.04 -25.07 -7.82
CA PHE A 110 2.64 -24.52 -9.03
C PHE A 110 4.18 -24.62 -9.02
N MET A 111 4.80 -24.98 -7.89
CA MET A 111 6.23 -25.17 -7.84
C MET A 111 6.60 -26.43 -8.61
N GLN A 112 7.37 -26.28 -9.68
CA GLN A 112 7.94 -27.40 -10.41
C GLN A 112 9.32 -27.70 -9.80
N GLY A 113 9.47 -28.91 -9.30
CA GLY A 113 10.71 -29.49 -8.80
C GLY A 113 10.74 -30.97 -9.16
#